data_AF-A0A8C2SHU2-F1
#
_entry.id   AF-A0A8C2SHU2-F1
#
_cell.length_a   1.000
_cell.length_b   1.000
_cell.length_c   1.000
_cell.angle_alpha   90.00
_cell.angle_beta   90.00
_cell.angle_gamma   90.00
#
_symmetry.space_group_name_H-M   'P 1'
#
loop_
_entity.id
_entity.type
_entity.pdbx_description
1 polymer ?
#
loop_
_entity_poly.entity_id
_entity_poly.type
_entity_poly.pdbx_seq_one_letter_code
_entity_poly.pdbx_strand_id
1 'polypeptide(L)'
;MGRKVTVATCALNQWALDFEGNLQRILKSIEIAKHRGARYRLGPELEICGYGCWDHYYESDTLLHSLQVLAALLESPVTQDIICDVGM
;
A
#
# COMPACT_ATOMS: atom_id res chain seq x y z
N MET A 1 13.85 -30.81 4.73
CA MET A 1 14.47 -29.47 4.92
C MET A 1 13.41 -28.41 4.67
N GLY A 2 13.03 -27.63 5.68
CA GLY A 2 12.08 -26.53 5.49
C GLY A 2 12.75 -25.34 4.78
N ARG A 3 12.08 -24.76 3.78
CA ARG A 3 12.50 -23.49 3.18
C ARG A 3 12.01 -22.34 4.07
N LYS A 4 12.87 -21.36 4.34
CA LYS A 4 12.49 -20.17 5.11
C LYS A 4 11.87 -19.12 4.18
N VAL A 5 10.90 -18.39 4.70
CA VAL A 5 10.32 -17.21 4.06
C VAL A 5 10.38 -16.04 5.02
N THR A 6 10.50 -14.83 4.49
CA THR A 6 10.44 -13.58 5.25
C THR A 6 9.25 -12.78 4.73
N VAL A 7 8.36 -12.41 5.64
CA VAL A 7 7.17 -11.61 5.34
C VAL A 7 7.15 -10.37 6.24
N ALA A 8 6.53 -9.30 5.77
CA ALA A 8 6.39 -8.05 6.49
C ALA A 8 4.92 -7.69 6.66
N THR A 9 4.60 -7.10 7.81
CA THR A 9 3.38 -6.33 8.04
C THR A 9 3.78 -4.92 8.44
N CYS A 10 2.86 -3.96 8.35
CA CYS A 10 3.10 -2.58 8.74
C CYS A 10 1.85 -1.94 9.36
N ALA A 11 2.09 -0.93 10.19
CA ALA A 11 1.08 0.01 10.62
C ALA A 11 1.43 1.36 9.99
N LEU A 12 0.51 1.91 9.19
CA LEU A 12 0.70 3.20 8.54
C LEU A 12 -0.28 4.21 9.10
N ASN A 13 0.20 5.42 9.35
CA ASN A 13 -0.64 6.54 9.76
C ASN A 13 -1.24 7.19 8.51
N GLN A 14 -2.26 6.53 7.92
CA GLN A 14 -2.94 7.02 6.74
C GLN A 14 -3.87 8.18 7.07
N TRP A 15 -4.09 9.04 6.07
CA TRP A 15 -5.04 10.13 6.17
C TRP A 15 -6.07 9.96 5.05
N ALA A 16 -7.35 9.96 5.42
CA ALA A 16 -8.47 9.91 4.49
C ALA A 16 -8.30 10.96 3.37
N LEU A 17 -8.41 10.51 2.12
CA LEU A 17 -8.29 11.29 0.90
C LEU A 17 -6.90 11.91 0.59
N ASP A 18 -5.90 11.70 1.45
CA ASP A 18 -4.52 12.12 1.18
C ASP A 18 -3.80 11.10 0.28
N PHE A 19 -4.24 10.99 -0.98
CA PHE A 19 -3.74 9.99 -1.93
C PHE A 19 -2.22 10.08 -2.14
N GLU A 20 -1.66 11.28 -2.21
CA GLU A 20 -0.21 11.49 -2.36
C GLU A 20 0.54 11.00 -1.11
N GLY A 21 0.15 11.46 0.08
CA GLY A 21 0.81 11.01 1.31
C GLY A 21 0.62 9.51 1.55
N ASN A 22 -0.55 8.97 1.23
CA ASN A 22 -0.86 7.54 1.34
C ASN A 22 0.05 6.72 0.43
N LEU A 23 0.23 7.14 -0.83
CA LEU A 23 1.18 6.53 -1.76
C LEU A 23 2.61 6.54 -1.21
N GLN A 24 3.10 7.70 -0.74
CA GLN A 24 4.46 7.81 -0.21
C GLN A 24 4.70 6.90 1.01
N ARG A 25 3.71 6.81 1.92
CA ARG A 25 3.78 5.95 3.11
C ARG A 25 3.78 4.45 2.73
N ILE A 26 2.98 4.06 1.74
CA ILE A 26 2.98 2.68 1.20
C ILE A 26 4.33 2.34 0.58
N LEU A 27 4.83 3.17 -0.36
CA LEU A 27 6.12 2.98 -1.02
C LEU A 27 7.26 2.86 -0.01
N LYS A 28 7.27 3.72 1.01
CA LYS A 28 8.30 3.68 2.06
C LYS A 28 8.26 2.38 2.86
N SER A 29 7.08 1.87 3.17
CA SER A 29 6.94 0.60 3.89
C SER A 29 7.41 -0.61 3.06
N ILE A 30 7.15 -0.59 1.76
CA ILE A 30 7.61 -1.62 0.81
C ILE A 30 9.13 -1.59 0.70
N GLU A 31 9.73 -0.39 0.58
CA GLU A 31 11.17 -0.19 0.57
C GLU A 31 11.82 -0.79 1.83
N ILE A 32 11.28 -0.47 3.02
CA ILE A 32 11.77 -1.02 4.30
C ILE A 32 11.63 -2.54 4.35
N ALA A 33 10.51 -3.10 3.88
CA ALA A 33 10.28 -4.55 3.83
C ALA A 33 11.32 -5.25 2.94
N LYS A 34 11.62 -4.69 1.76
CA LYS A 34 12.64 -5.21 0.85
C LYS A 34 14.04 -5.15 1.45
N HIS A 35 14.41 -4.04 2.07
CA HIS A 35 15.71 -3.92 2.76
C HIS A 35 15.87 -4.93 3.90
N ARG A 36 14.76 -5.37 4.51
CA ARG A 36 14.73 -6.43 5.52
C ARG A 36 14.60 -7.85 4.95
N GLY A 37 14.65 -7.99 3.62
CA GLY A 37 14.63 -9.29 2.94
C GLY A 37 13.26 -9.93 2.82
N ALA A 38 12.16 -9.19 3.04
CA ALA A 38 10.82 -9.72 2.85
C ALA A 38 10.51 -10.00 1.36
N ARG A 39 9.67 -11.00 1.10
CA ARG A 39 9.12 -11.32 -0.23
C ARG A 39 7.60 -11.11 -0.33
N TYR A 40 6.98 -10.75 0.79
CA TYR A 40 5.58 -10.38 0.88
C TYR A 40 5.44 -9.25 1.91
N ARG A 41 4.65 -8.21 1.58
CA ARG A 41 4.31 -7.10 2.47
C ARG A 41 2.79 -6.97 2.53
N LEU A 42 2.26 -6.99 3.75
CA LEU A 42 0.86 -6.71 4.06
C LEU A 42 0.69 -5.30 4.62
N GLY A 43 -0.25 -4.54 4.05
CA GLY A 43 -0.68 -3.25 4.57
C GLY A 43 -1.97 -3.30 5.42
N PRO A 44 -2.34 -2.17 6.06
CA PRO A 44 -3.64 -2.01 6.72
C PRO A 44 -4.82 -2.00 5.73
N GLU A 45 -6.02 -2.15 6.27
CA GLU A 45 -7.28 -2.03 5.53
C GLU A 45 -7.43 -0.64 4.87
N LEU A 46 -7.88 -0.62 3.61
CA LEU A 46 -8.17 0.59 2.83
C LEU A 46 -7.05 1.64 2.88
N GLU A 47 -5.78 1.22 2.92
CA GLU A 47 -4.66 2.13 3.11
C GLU A 47 -4.44 3.12 1.95
N ILE A 48 -4.89 2.81 0.73
CA ILE A 48 -4.73 3.72 -0.44
C ILE A 48 -5.53 5.00 -0.26
N CYS A 49 -6.82 4.89 0.04
CA CYS A 49 -7.70 6.03 0.27
C CYS A 49 -7.69 6.50 1.73
N GLY A 50 -7.29 5.62 2.66
CA GLY A 50 -7.41 5.78 4.10
C GLY A 50 -8.78 5.29 4.59
N TYR A 51 -8.79 4.42 5.59
CA TYR A 51 -10.02 3.79 6.12
C TYR A 51 -11.14 4.76 6.51
N GLY A 52 -10.79 5.94 7.00
CA GLY A 52 -11.72 6.94 7.50
C GLY A 52 -12.32 7.87 6.44
N CYS A 53 -12.59 7.40 5.22
CA CYS A 53 -13.20 8.23 4.17
C CYS A 53 -14.70 8.49 4.37
N TRP A 54 -15.41 7.68 5.16
CA TRP A 54 -16.86 7.83 5.40
C TRP A 54 -17.67 7.91 4.09
N ASP A 55 -18.63 8.84 3.99
CA ASP A 55 -19.50 8.97 2.83
C ASP A 55 -18.76 9.36 1.53
N HIS A 56 -17.47 9.75 1.61
CA HIS A 56 -16.65 9.92 0.40
C HIS A 56 -16.49 8.61 -0.38
N TYR A 57 -16.76 7.44 0.21
CA TYR A 57 -16.87 6.19 -0.56
C TYR A 57 -17.96 6.21 -1.64
N TYR A 58 -18.98 7.08 -1.51
CA TYR A 58 -20.01 7.28 -2.54
C TYR A 58 -19.58 8.24 -3.66
N GLU A 59 -18.46 8.94 -3.49
CA GLU A 59 -17.90 9.82 -4.51
C GLU A 59 -17.05 9.01 -5.49
N SER A 60 -17.33 9.13 -6.79
CA SER A 60 -16.57 8.44 -7.84
C SER A 60 -15.08 8.75 -7.81
N ASP A 61 -14.73 9.93 -7.32
CA ASP A 61 -13.35 10.43 -7.26
C ASP A 61 -12.50 9.61 -6.27
N THR A 62 -13.10 9.07 -5.20
CA THR A 62 -12.40 8.17 -4.28
C THR A 62 -11.92 6.91 -5.00
N LEU A 63 -12.76 6.32 -5.85
CA LEU A 63 -12.38 5.16 -6.67
C LEU A 63 -11.35 5.55 -7.72
N LEU A 64 -11.56 6.67 -8.42
CA LEU A 64 -10.66 7.15 -9.48
C LEU A 64 -9.23 7.35 -8.95
N HIS A 65 -9.09 8.12 -7.87
CA HIS A 65 -7.78 8.43 -7.31
C HIS A 65 -7.13 7.20 -6.66
N SER A 66 -7.93 6.30 -6.09
CA SER A 66 -7.40 5.02 -5.61
C SER A 66 -6.81 4.17 -6.73
N LEU A 67 -7.46 4.11 -7.89
CA LEU A 67 -6.94 3.41 -9.08
C LEU A 67 -5.66 4.09 -9.62
N GLN A 68 -5.58 5.43 -9.57
CA GLN A 68 -4.37 6.15 -9.97
C GLN A 68 -3.18 5.85 -9.04
N VAL A 69 -3.42 5.82 -7.72
CA VAL A 69 -2.42 5.40 -6.73
C VAL A 69 -2.01 3.95 -6.96
N LEU A 70 -2.97 3.06 -7.22
CA LEU A 70 -2.67 1.66 -7.54
C LEU A 70 -1.81 1.53 -8.79
N ALA A 71 -2.10 2.29 -9.85
CA ALA A 71 -1.27 2.34 -11.05
C ALA A 71 0.16 2.83 -10.73
N ALA A 72 0.31 3.88 -9.92
CA ALA A 72 1.62 4.36 -9.49
C ALA A 72 2.41 3.30 -8.68
N LEU A 73 1.74 2.51 -7.83
CA LEU A 73 2.36 1.39 -7.12
C LEU A 73 2.82 0.28 -8.09
N LEU A 74 2.03 -0.03 -9.11
CA LEU A 74 2.37 -1.03 -10.14
C LEU A 74 3.56 -0.60 -11.01
N GLU A 75 3.67 0.69 -11.33
CA GLU A 75 4.76 1.25 -12.14
C GLU A 75 6.05 1.46 -11.34
N SER A 76 5.98 1.49 -10.01
CA SER A 76 7.12 1.80 -9.15
C SER A 76 8.15 0.66 -9.12
N PRO A 77 9.44 0.91 -9.45
CA PRO A 77 10.49 -0.11 -9.34
C PRO A 77 10.67 -0.68 -7.92
N VAL A 78 10.21 0.04 -6.89
CA VAL A 78 10.30 -0.45 -5.51
C VAL A 78 9.44 -1.70 -5.31
N THR A 79 8.37 -1.91 -6.06
CA THR A 79 7.45 -3.06 -5.88
C THR A 79 7.90 -4.32 -6.61
N GLN A 80 8.97 -4.26 -7.40
CA GLN A 80 9.52 -5.42 -8.11
C GLN A 80 10.02 -6.52 -7.14
N ASP A 81 9.84 -7.80 -7.47
CA ASP A 81 10.31 -8.96 -6.69
C ASP A 81 9.77 -9.06 -5.23
N ILE A 82 8.67 -8.37 -4.92
CA ILE A 82 7.95 -8.49 -3.66
C ILE A 82 6.43 -8.50 -3.92
N ILE A 83 5.71 -9.43 -3.31
CA ILE A 83 4.25 -9.40 -3.34
C ILE A 83 3.76 -8.28 -2.41
N CYS A 84 2.93 -7.38 -2.92
CA CYS A 84 2.35 -6.28 -2.16
C CYS A 84 0.84 -6.49 -2.04
N ASP A 85 0.37 -6.61 -0.79
CA ASP A 85 -1.06 -6.66 -0.46
C ASP A 85 -1.46 -5.27 0.08
N VAL A 86 -2.39 -4.64 -0.63
CA VAL A 86 -2.84 -3.25 -0.41
C VAL A 86 -4.37 -3.20 -0.49
N GLY A 87 -5.00 -2.31 0.29
CA GLY A 87 -6.45 -2.06 0.25
C GLY A 87 -6.79 -0.69 -0.32
N MET A 88 -7.91 -0.59 -1.05
CA MET A 88 -8.47 0.65 -1.59
C MET A 88 -10.00 0.68 -1.51
#